data_AF-A0A845D358-F1
#
_entry.id   AF-A0A845D358-F1
#
_cell.length_a   1.000
_cell.length_b   1.000
_cell.length_c   1.000
_cell.angle_alpha   90.00
_cell.angle_beta   90.00
_cell.angle_gamma   90.00
#
_symmetry.space_group_name_H-M   'P 1'
#
loop_
_entity.id
_entity.type
_entity.pdbx_description
1 polymer ?
#
loop_
_entity_poly.entity_id
_entity_poly.type
_entity_poly.pdbx_seq_one_letter_code
_entity_poly.pdbx_strand_id
1 'polypeptide(L)'
;MPTKRPDDEGGVFTDGPAGTIGIHHHSILHRRGVSTAKGTRHMLKYNYWRTTPPQRDWITEPDFDFQRAYYGGHDQARYVAHMFYWLCGKGDQYRIIGGQAWPWSHPNQIGPSYGFASERGYRPDWRKQNRDGYAS
;
A
#
# COMPACT_ATOMS: atom_id res chain seq x y z
N MET A 1 20.63 -19.78 14.81
CA MET A 1 20.02 -20.65 13.77
C MET A 1 19.10 -19.78 12.90
N PRO A 2 19.19 -19.81 11.57
CA PRO A 2 18.25 -19.08 10.72
C PRO A 2 16.85 -19.69 10.88
N THR A 3 15.83 -18.86 11.09
CA THR A 3 14.45 -19.30 11.24
C THR A 3 13.94 -19.86 9.91
N LYS A 4 13.64 -21.16 9.87
CA LYS A 4 12.96 -21.82 8.75
C LYS A 4 11.46 -21.55 8.90
N ARG A 5 10.89 -20.64 8.09
CA ARG A 5 9.45 -20.60 7.87
C ARG A 5 9.10 -21.59 6.77
N PRO A 6 7.91 -22.21 6.81
CA PRO A 6 7.37 -22.96 5.67
C PRO A 6 7.33 -22.05 4.43
N ASP A 7 7.67 -22.62 3.27
CA ASP A 7 7.78 -21.94 1.96
C ASP A 7 6.44 -21.95 1.18
N ASP A 8 5.31 -22.03 1.88
CA ASP A 8 3.99 -22.29 1.30
C ASP A 8 3.44 -21.15 0.42
N GLU A 9 4.02 -19.95 0.50
CA GLU A 9 3.89 -18.89 -0.51
C GLU A 9 5.28 -18.31 -0.83
N GLY A 10 5.98 -18.93 -1.80
CA GLY A 10 7.32 -18.52 -2.20
C GLY A 10 7.36 -17.07 -2.69
N GLY A 11 8.12 -16.21 -2.00
CA GLY A 11 8.39 -14.85 -2.46
C GLY A 11 9.12 -14.83 -3.81
N VAL A 12 9.01 -13.73 -4.54
CA VAL A 12 9.68 -13.55 -5.84
C VAL A 12 11.14 -13.15 -5.62
N PHE A 13 12.08 -13.89 -6.22
CA PHE A 13 13.49 -13.53 -6.21
C PHE A 13 13.76 -12.34 -7.12
N THR A 14 14.70 -11.48 -6.71
CA THR A 14 15.22 -10.39 -7.53
C THR A 14 16.72 -10.60 -7.71
N ASP A 15 17.16 -10.74 -8.96
CA ASP A 15 18.55 -10.92 -9.35
C ASP A 15 18.91 -10.03 -10.56
N GLY A 16 20.21 -9.98 -10.87
CA GLY A 16 20.75 -9.19 -11.97
C GLY A 16 22.28 -9.06 -11.88
N PRO A 17 22.95 -8.71 -12.98
CA PRO A 17 24.40 -8.51 -13.00
C PRO A 17 24.83 -7.30 -12.14
N ALA A 18 26.14 -7.19 -11.89
CA ALA A 18 26.71 -6.00 -11.23
C ALA A 18 26.30 -4.72 -11.96
N GLY A 19 25.86 -3.71 -11.21
CA GLY A 19 25.28 -2.48 -11.75
C GLY A 19 23.74 -2.45 -11.77
N THR A 20 23.08 -3.58 -11.49
CA THR A 20 21.61 -3.62 -11.35
C THR A 20 21.15 -2.84 -10.11
N ILE A 21 20.14 -1.99 -10.29
CA ILE A 21 19.49 -1.24 -9.20
C ILE A 21 18.10 -1.84 -8.96
N GLY A 22 17.88 -2.41 -7.78
CA GLY A 22 16.56 -2.82 -7.31
C GLY A 22 15.92 -1.74 -6.46
N ILE A 23 14.72 -1.29 -6.82
CA ILE A 23 13.93 -0.34 -6.05
C ILE A 23 12.70 -1.07 -5.51
N HIS A 24 12.46 -0.98 -4.21
CA HIS A 24 11.26 -1.51 -3.58
C HIS A 24 10.76 -0.54 -2.51
N HIS A 25 9.46 -0.59 -2.23
CA HIS A 25 8.90 0.10 -1.08
C HIS A 25 9.33 -0.59 0.22
N HIS A 26 9.74 0.20 1.23
CA HIS A 26 10.35 -0.36 2.45
C HIS A 26 9.39 -1.27 3.24
N SER A 27 8.08 -0.99 3.20
CA SER A 27 7.06 -1.79 3.89
C SER A 27 6.72 -3.11 3.21
N ILE A 28 7.26 -3.40 2.02
CA ILE A 28 7.12 -4.74 1.41
C ILE A 28 7.90 -5.73 2.27
N LEU A 29 7.29 -6.86 2.62
CA LEU A 29 8.01 -7.95 3.27
C LEU A 29 9.10 -8.44 2.32
N HIS A 30 10.35 -8.25 2.69
CA HIS A 30 11.50 -8.66 1.90
C HIS A 30 12.54 -9.30 2.81
N ARG A 31 13.22 -10.32 2.31
CA ARG A 31 14.30 -10.98 3.02
C ARG A 31 15.36 -11.49 2.06
N ARG A 32 16.57 -11.68 2.57
CA ARG A 32 17.60 -12.44 1.85
C ARG A 32 17.32 -13.94 2.03
N GLY A 33 17.28 -14.68 0.93
CA GLY A 33 17.31 -16.15 0.95
C GLY A 33 18.68 -16.72 1.32
N VAL A 34 18.77 -18.05 1.44
CA VAL A 34 20.05 -18.74 1.63
C VAL A 34 20.94 -18.46 0.43
N SER A 35 22.22 -18.14 0.67
CA SER A 35 23.18 -17.85 -0.39
C SER A 35 23.60 -19.14 -1.08
N THR A 36 23.40 -19.24 -2.40
CA THR A 36 23.86 -20.37 -3.23
C THR A 36 25.09 -20.02 -4.08
N ALA A 37 25.44 -18.74 -4.18
CA ALA A 37 26.57 -18.27 -4.97
C ALA A 37 27.93 -18.55 -4.31
N LYS A 38 28.93 -18.88 -5.14
CA LYS A 38 30.34 -18.95 -4.73
C LYS A 38 30.95 -17.54 -4.81
N GLY A 39 31.05 -16.85 -3.68
CA GLY A 39 31.67 -15.51 -3.59
C GLY A 39 30.90 -14.52 -2.72
N THR A 40 31.41 -13.28 -2.66
CA THR A 40 30.83 -12.20 -1.86
C THR A 40 29.92 -11.32 -2.69
N ARG A 41 28.71 -11.04 -2.20
CA ARG A 41 27.79 -10.08 -2.80
C ARG A 41 27.93 -8.72 -2.13
N HIS A 42 28.53 -7.76 -2.83
CA HIS A 42 28.59 -6.38 -2.38
C HIS A 42 27.35 -5.62 -2.85
N MET A 43 26.66 -4.96 -1.93
CA MET A 43 25.50 -4.11 -2.23
C MET A 43 25.62 -2.78 -1.53
N LEU A 44 25.19 -1.73 -2.23
CA LEU A 44 24.91 -0.43 -1.64
C LEU A 44 23.41 -0.31 -1.41
N LYS A 45 23.01 0.20 -0.24
CA LYS A 45 21.61 0.48 0.09
C LYS A 45 21.43 1.99 0.21
N TYR A 46 20.51 2.52 -0.57
CA TYR A 46 20.10 3.92 -0.50
C TYR A 46 18.67 3.97 0.05
N ASN A 47 18.45 4.85 1.03
CA ASN A 47 17.12 5.16 1.53
C ASN A 47 16.71 6.51 0.94
N TYR A 48 15.72 6.49 0.06
CA TYR A 48 15.17 7.69 -0.55
C TYR A 48 13.97 8.18 0.26
N TRP A 49 13.99 9.46 0.62
CA TRP A 49 12.89 10.14 1.29
C TRP A 49 12.42 11.28 0.39
N ARG A 50 11.11 11.42 0.21
CA ARG A 50 10.55 12.59 -0.46
C ARG A 50 10.77 13.81 0.44
N THR A 51 11.19 14.92 -0.16
CA THR A 51 11.35 16.22 0.53
C THR A 51 10.13 17.13 0.35
N THR A 52 9.18 16.74 -0.50
CA THR A 52 7.93 17.45 -0.77
C THR A 52 6.74 16.50 -0.65
N PRO A 53 5.52 17.03 -0.42
CA PRO A 53 4.30 16.24 -0.52
C PRO A 53 4.17 15.56 -1.90
N PRO A 54 3.64 14.34 -1.98
CA PRO A 54 3.48 13.62 -3.25
C PRO A 54 2.37 14.26 -4.12
N GLN A 55 2.48 14.16 -5.45
CA GLN A 55 1.63 14.91 -6.40
C GLN A 55 1.20 14.08 -7.63
N ARG A 56 0.95 12.76 -7.49
CA ARG A 56 0.67 11.83 -8.60
C ARG A 56 1.62 12.03 -9.80
N ASP A 57 2.91 12.07 -9.52
CA ASP A 57 4.00 12.42 -10.43
C ASP A 57 4.55 11.22 -11.23
N TRP A 58 3.69 10.24 -11.54
CA TRP A 58 4.06 8.98 -12.19
C TRP A 58 3.06 8.58 -13.29
N ILE A 59 3.34 7.45 -13.96
CA ILE A 59 2.54 6.93 -15.08
C ILE A 59 1.05 6.81 -14.69
N THR A 60 0.18 7.50 -15.42
CA THR A 60 -1.27 7.42 -15.21
C THR A 60 -1.90 6.46 -16.21
N GLU A 61 -2.56 5.43 -15.71
CA GLU A 61 -3.41 4.55 -16.51
C GLU A 61 -4.81 5.18 -16.64
N PRO A 62 -5.27 5.55 -17.85
CA PRO A 62 -6.56 6.22 -18.04
C PRO A 62 -7.74 5.38 -17.56
N ASP A 63 -7.63 4.05 -17.68
CA ASP A 63 -8.69 3.11 -17.37
C ASP A 63 -8.71 2.69 -15.89
N PHE A 64 -7.75 3.19 -15.09
CA PHE A 64 -7.68 2.87 -13.67
C PHE A 64 -8.69 3.72 -12.88
N ASP A 65 -9.83 3.10 -12.56
CA ASP A 65 -10.89 3.71 -11.76
C ASP A 65 -10.61 3.61 -10.25
N PHE A 66 -10.30 4.76 -9.63
CA PHE A 66 -10.01 4.86 -8.20
C PHE A 66 -11.20 4.43 -7.32
N GLN A 67 -12.44 4.55 -7.81
CA GLN A 67 -13.63 4.21 -7.03
C GLN A 67 -13.89 2.70 -7.02
N ARG A 68 -13.44 1.99 -8.05
CA ARG A 68 -13.67 0.55 -8.25
C ARG A 68 -12.44 -0.32 -7.99
N ALA A 69 -11.27 0.27 -7.81
CA ALA A 69 -10.04 -0.45 -7.51
C ALA A 69 -10.18 -1.32 -6.25
N TYR A 70 -9.64 -2.54 -6.32
CA TYR A 70 -9.57 -3.42 -5.16
C TYR A 70 -8.39 -3.02 -4.28
N TYR A 71 -8.68 -2.36 -3.16
CA TYR A 71 -7.66 -1.93 -2.19
C TYR A 71 -7.32 -3.00 -1.14
N GLY A 72 -7.92 -4.19 -1.21
CA GLY A 72 -7.73 -5.28 -0.27
C GLY A 72 -8.99 -5.61 0.55
N GLY A 73 -8.83 -6.52 1.53
CA GLY A 73 -9.91 -6.91 2.44
C GLY A 73 -10.21 -5.88 3.53
N HIS A 74 -11.24 -6.16 4.33
CA HIS A 74 -11.82 -5.27 5.35
C HIS A 74 -10.78 -4.52 6.23
N ASP A 75 -9.74 -5.21 6.70
CA ASP A 75 -8.77 -4.62 7.63
C ASP A 75 -7.64 -3.84 6.95
N GLN A 76 -7.50 -3.95 5.63
CA GLN A 76 -6.37 -3.38 4.88
C GLN A 76 -6.81 -2.28 3.90
N ALA A 77 -8.00 -2.43 3.31
CA ALA A 77 -8.48 -1.59 2.21
C ALA A 77 -8.38 -0.09 2.52
N ARG A 78 -8.80 0.34 3.71
CA ARG A 78 -8.74 1.75 4.13
C ARG A 78 -7.32 2.33 4.18
N TYR A 79 -6.34 1.53 4.56
CA TYR A 79 -4.96 1.98 4.67
C TYR A 79 -4.32 2.07 3.28
N VAL A 80 -4.55 1.06 2.44
CA VAL A 80 -4.03 1.01 1.07
C VAL A 80 -4.66 2.11 0.22
N ALA A 81 -5.98 2.29 0.30
CA ALA A 81 -6.68 3.34 -0.42
C ALA A 81 -6.20 4.72 0.03
N HIS A 82 -6.11 4.99 1.33
CA HIS A 82 -5.61 6.29 1.79
C HIS A 82 -4.16 6.53 1.36
N MET A 83 -3.27 5.54 1.48
CA MET A 83 -1.90 5.68 1.01
C MET A 83 -1.86 6.00 -0.48
N PHE A 84 -2.67 5.34 -1.29
CA PHE A 84 -2.78 5.62 -2.72
C PHE A 84 -3.25 7.06 -3.00
N TYR A 85 -4.31 7.52 -2.33
CA TYR A 85 -4.80 8.89 -2.47
C TYR A 85 -3.81 9.93 -1.92
N TRP A 86 -3.12 9.62 -0.83
CA TRP A 86 -2.03 10.44 -0.30
C TRP A 86 -0.93 10.58 -1.33
N LEU A 87 -0.43 9.48 -1.91
CA LEU A 87 0.55 9.51 -2.99
C LEU A 87 0.04 10.36 -4.18
N CYS A 88 -1.27 10.37 -4.44
CA CYS A 88 -1.86 11.19 -5.50
C CYS A 88 -1.97 12.68 -5.17
N GLY A 89 -1.46 13.14 -4.02
CA GLY A 89 -1.62 14.52 -3.53
C GLY A 89 -3.02 14.82 -2.98
N LYS A 90 -3.83 13.79 -2.72
CA LYS A 90 -5.25 13.88 -2.36
C LYS A 90 -5.54 13.31 -0.97
N GLY A 91 -4.52 13.13 -0.13
CA GLY A 91 -4.66 12.56 1.22
C GLY A 91 -5.67 13.34 2.08
N ASP A 92 -5.61 14.67 2.06
CA ASP A 92 -6.52 15.52 2.86
C ASP A 92 -7.98 15.46 2.41
N GLN A 93 -8.23 15.00 1.18
CA GLN A 93 -9.58 14.80 0.61
C GLN A 93 -10.13 13.40 0.90
N TYR A 94 -9.31 12.48 1.39
CA TYR A 94 -9.71 11.11 1.68
C TYR A 94 -10.66 11.07 2.90
N ARG A 95 -11.86 10.53 2.72
CA ARG A 95 -12.84 10.29 3.78
C ARG A 95 -13.42 8.89 3.63
N ILE A 96 -13.82 8.30 4.75
CA ILE A 96 -14.67 7.10 4.78
C ILE A 96 -16.07 7.57 5.18
N ILE A 97 -17.10 7.22 4.42
CA ILE A 97 -18.46 7.73 4.63
C ILE A 97 -19.44 6.56 4.77
N GLY A 98 -19.86 6.27 6.00
CA GLY A 98 -20.77 5.15 6.27
C GLY A 98 -20.02 3.85 6.55
N GLY A 99 -20.67 2.92 7.26
CA GLY A 99 -20.01 1.74 7.85
C GLY A 99 -19.53 0.70 6.84
N GLN A 100 -20.37 0.32 5.87
CA GLN A 100 -20.04 -0.63 4.79
C GLN A 100 -19.48 0.05 3.54
N ALA A 101 -19.11 1.31 3.63
CA ALA A 101 -18.77 2.10 2.46
C ALA A 101 -17.30 1.94 2.05
N TRP A 102 -16.98 2.57 0.92
CA TRP A 102 -15.69 2.64 0.28
C TRP A 102 -14.54 2.81 1.28
N PRO A 103 -13.40 2.13 1.11
CA PRO A 103 -12.96 1.34 -0.06
C PRO A 103 -13.25 -0.16 0.04
N TRP A 104 -14.19 -0.59 0.89
CA TRP A 104 -14.55 -2.00 0.98
C TRP A 104 -15.39 -2.43 -0.22
N SER A 105 -14.98 -3.53 -0.86
CA SER A 105 -15.77 -4.26 -1.87
C SER A 105 -16.28 -5.58 -1.28
N HIS A 106 -17.58 -5.85 -1.40
CA HIS A 106 -18.23 -7.07 -0.94
C HIS A 106 -19.30 -7.54 -1.95
N PRO A 107 -19.53 -8.86 -2.14
CA PRO A 107 -20.54 -9.37 -3.07
C PRO A 107 -21.97 -8.84 -2.86
N ASN A 108 -22.29 -8.43 -1.63
CA ASN A 108 -23.62 -7.92 -1.25
C ASN A 108 -23.70 -6.38 -1.27
N GLN A 109 -22.77 -5.69 -1.94
CA GLN A 109 -22.75 -4.23 -1.97
C GLN A 109 -23.90 -3.69 -2.85
N ILE A 110 -24.79 -2.89 -2.25
CA ILE A 110 -26.06 -2.44 -2.86
C ILE A 110 -25.87 -1.18 -3.74
N GLY A 111 -24.68 -0.57 -3.76
CA GLY A 111 -24.42 0.61 -4.59
C GLY A 111 -22.99 1.15 -4.53
N PRO A 112 -22.67 2.16 -5.36
CA PRO A 112 -21.37 2.81 -5.35
C PRO A 112 -21.11 3.47 -3.99
N SER A 113 -19.85 3.46 -3.64
CA SER A 113 -19.38 3.66 -2.29
C SER A 113 -18.73 5.06 -2.28
N TYR A 114 -19.41 6.03 -1.67
CA TYR A 114 -19.02 7.44 -1.72
C TYR A 114 -17.96 7.71 -0.63
N GLY A 115 -16.86 8.38 -0.97
CA GLY A 115 -15.76 8.62 -0.02
C GLY A 115 -14.77 9.65 -0.50
N PHE A 116 -14.48 9.65 -1.80
CA PHE A 116 -13.60 10.65 -2.41
C PHE A 116 -14.38 11.90 -2.83
N ALA A 117 -13.88 13.08 -2.44
CA ALA A 117 -14.45 14.41 -2.69
C ALA A 117 -15.76 14.76 -1.96
N SER A 118 -16.17 14.00 -0.94
CA SER A 118 -17.29 14.42 -0.09
C SER A 118 -16.87 15.48 0.90
N GLU A 119 -17.71 16.49 1.08
CA GLU A 119 -17.58 17.51 2.13
C GLU A 119 -17.94 16.98 3.53
N ARG A 120 -18.58 15.81 3.61
CA ARG A 120 -19.04 15.18 4.87
C ARG A 120 -18.56 13.73 4.95
N GLY A 121 -17.94 13.34 6.07
CA GLY A 121 -17.41 11.99 6.27
C GLY A 121 -16.45 11.89 7.46
N TYR A 122 -16.13 10.67 7.88
CA TYR A 122 -15.22 10.41 8.98
C TYR A 122 -13.77 10.26 8.49
N ARG A 123 -12.82 10.74 9.30
CA ARG A 123 -11.39 10.51 9.07
C ARG A 123 -11.01 9.16 9.65
N PRO A 124 -10.18 8.34 8.99
CA PRO A 124 -9.74 7.08 9.59
C PRO A 124 -8.82 7.35 10.79
N ASP A 125 -8.96 6.54 11.84
CA ASP A 125 -8.03 6.53 12.96
C ASP A 125 -6.83 5.64 12.65
N TRP A 126 -5.75 6.29 12.22
CA TRP A 126 -4.48 5.64 11.91
C TRP A 126 -3.81 5.00 13.12
N ARG A 127 -4.14 5.47 14.33
CA ARG A 127 -3.51 5.02 15.58
C ARG A 127 -4.34 3.97 16.32
N LYS A 128 -5.51 3.60 15.79
CA LYS A 128 -6.45 2.64 16.39
C LYS A 128 -6.77 2.97 17.86
N GLN A 129 -6.83 4.25 18.18
CA GLN A 129 -7.23 4.78 19.48
C GLN A 129 -8.73 4.57 19.73
N ASN A 130 -9.55 4.63 18.68
CA ASN A 130 -11.00 4.47 18.73
C ASN A 130 -11.43 3.09 18.21
N ARG A 131 -12.42 2.50 18.90
CA ARG A 131 -12.89 1.14 18.65
C ARG A 131 -13.63 0.99 17.31
N ASP A 132 -14.20 2.08 16.80
CA ASP A 132 -14.86 2.17 15.51
C ASP A 132 -13.87 2.44 14.35
N GLY A 133 -12.62 2.77 14.66
CA GLY A 133 -11.57 3.02 13.68
C GLY A 133 -11.64 4.39 12.99
N TYR A 134 -12.33 5.38 13.58
CA TYR A 134 -12.41 6.75 13.08
C TYR A 134 -11.76 7.76 14.02
N ALA A 135 -11.03 8.72 13.46
CA ALA A 135 -10.52 9.86 14.21
C ALA A 135 -11.71 10.79 14.51
N SER A 136 -11.83 11.19 15.78
CA SER A 136 -12.89 12.05 16.33
C SER A 136 -13.14 13.31 15.49
#